data_AF-A0A653H7A2-F1
#
_entry.id   AF-A0A653H7A2-F1
#
_cell.length_a   1.000
_cell.length_b   1.000
_cell.length_c   1.000
_cell.angle_alpha   90.00
_cell.angle_beta   90.00
_cell.angle_gamma   90.00
#
_symmetry.space_group_name_H-M   'P 1'
#
loop_
_entity.id
_entity.type
_entity.pdbx_description
1 polymer ?
#
loop_
_entity_poly.entity_id
_entity_poly.type
_entity_poly.pdbx_seq_one_letter_code
_entity_poly.pdbx_strand_id
1 'polypeptide(L)'
;MMNINTINCCTVINYSSQFLVLKKFKSHLNSVSLLQQFYNRLPIRKKYIKAIKKGTLIWDKGQVKIPPLKIEGYDPPKKCLSPLLKNRNNQYRGKFQNLKAHRVEFQD
;
A
#
# COMPACT_ATOMS: atom_id res chain seq x y z
N MET A 1 -48.78 -38.18 27.23
CA MET A 1 -47.78 -39.18 27.66
C MET A 1 -46.48 -38.47 27.97
N MET A 2 -46.26 -38.15 29.23
CA MET A 2 -44.98 -37.68 29.76
C MET A 2 -44.28 -38.89 30.38
N ASN A 3 -43.09 -39.22 29.88
CA ASN A 3 -42.20 -40.18 30.53
C ASN A 3 -41.02 -39.41 31.12
N ILE A 4 -40.92 -39.46 32.44
CA ILE A 4 -39.85 -38.88 33.24
C ILE A 4 -39.15 -40.02 33.98
N ASN A 5 -37.82 -39.96 33.93
CA ASN A 5 -36.81 -40.61 34.78
C ASN A 5 -36.51 -42.11 34.58
N THR A 6 -35.23 -42.38 34.33
CA THR A 6 -34.35 -42.92 35.39
C THR A 6 -32.89 -42.52 35.13
N ILE A 7 -32.29 -41.92 36.15
CA ILE A 7 -30.86 -41.69 36.34
C ILE A 7 -30.17 -43.05 36.52
N ASN A 8 -28.97 -43.25 35.96
CA ASN A 8 -27.93 -44.03 36.64
C ASN A 8 -26.50 -43.65 36.18
N CYS A 9 -25.86 -42.95 37.12
CA CYS A 9 -24.44 -42.90 37.50
C CYS A 9 -23.39 -43.64 36.64
N CYS A 10 -22.35 -42.85 36.32
CA CYS A 10 -20.95 -43.13 36.67
C CYS A 10 -20.14 -44.11 35.82
N THR A 11 -19.38 -43.54 34.87
CA THR A 11 -17.96 -43.89 34.68
C THR A 11 -17.16 -42.62 34.39
N VAL A 12 -16.48 -42.13 35.42
CA VAL A 12 -15.32 -41.24 35.27
C VAL A 12 -14.21 -42.06 34.66
N ILE A 13 -13.85 -41.77 33.41
CA ILE A 13 -12.60 -42.25 32.83
C ILE A 13 -11.89 -41.05 32.22
N ASN A 14 -10.96 -40.51 33.01
CA ASN A 14 -9.91 -39.64 32.51
C ASN A 14 -9.04 -40.46 31.56
N TYR A 15 -9.04 -40.11 30.27
CA TYR A 15 -7.86 -40.27 29.44
C TYR A 15 -7.55 -38.92 28.83
N SER A 16 -6.40 -38.40 29.25
CA SER A 16 -5.69 -37.24 28.73
C SER A 16 -5.81 -37.18 27.21
N SER A 17 -6.76 -36.39 26.71
CA SER A 17 -6.77 -35.99 25.32
C SER A 17 -5.61 -35.03 25.17
N GLN A 18 -4.55 -35.56 24.57
CA GLN A 18 -3.38 -34.83 24.12
C GLN A 18 -3.85 -33.49 23.56
N PHE A 19 -3.56 -32.42 24.30
CA PHE A 19 -3.72 -31.06 23.82
C PHE A 19 -2.60 -30.86 22.80
N LEU A 20 -2.71 -31.54 21.66
CA LEU A 20 -2.00 -31.21 20.45
C LEU A 20 -2.49 -29.82 20.12
N VAL A 21 -1.75 -28.82 20.61
CA VAL A 21 -1.72 -27.49 20.02
C VAL A 21 -1.26 -27.72 18.60
N LEU A 22 -2.20 -28.10 17.72
CA LEU A 22 -2.07 -27.92 16.30
C LEU A 22 -1.80 -26.45 16.16
N LYS A 23 -0.51 -26.11 16.05
CA LYS A 23 -0.06 -24.79 15.64
C LYS A 23 -0.63 -24.65 14.24
N LYS A 24 -1.87 -24.16 14.16
CA LYS A 24 -2.52 -23.79 12.92
C LYS A 24 -1.67 -22.64 12.40
N PHE A 25 -0.63 -22.97 11.65
CA PHE A 25 -0.03 -22.01 10.75
C PHE A 25 -1.19 -21.49 9.93
N LYS A 26 -1.42 -20.18 10.02
CA LYS A 26 -2.56 -19.51 9.42
C LYS A 26 -2.42 -19.68 7.91
N SER A 27 -2.95 -20.77 7.37
CA SER A 27 -3.03 -21.03 5.94
C SER A 27 -4.00 -20.00 5.39
N HIS A 28 -3.43 -19.05 4.66
CA HIS A 28 -4.03 -17.76 4.46
C HIS A 28 -5.05 -17.82 3.31
N LEU A 29 -6.23 -18.45 3.54
CA LEU A 29 -7.31 -18.60 2.54
C LEU A 29 -7.68 -17.26 1.85
N ASN A 30 -7.54 -16.14 2.55
CA ASN A 30 -7.91 -14.80 2.09
C ASN A 30 -6.76 -13.78 2.29
N SER A 31 -5.53 -14.11 1.88
CA SER A 31 -4.41 -13.16 1.95
C SER A 31 -4.43 -12.19 0.81
N VAL A 32 -4.54 -10.93 1.17
CA VAL A 32 -4.12 -9.84 0.30
C VAL A 32 -2.67 -9.54 0.63
N SER A 33 -1.80 -9.40 -0.39
CA SER A 33 -0.40 -8.99 -0.15
C SER A 33 -0.35 -7.67 0.61
N LEU A 34 0.69 -7.46 1.45
CA LEU A 34 0.83 -6.21 2.23
C LEU A 34 0.73 -4.97 1.32
N LEU A 35 1.33 -5.03 0.14
CA LEU A 35 1.26 -3.99 -0.87
C LEU A 35 -0.17 -3.74 -1.36
N GLN A 36 -0.94 -4.80 -1.62
CA GLN A 36 -2.33 -4.67 -2.03
C GLN A 36 -3.23 -4.18 -0.87
N GLN A 37 -2.93 -4.56 0.38
CA GLN A 37 -3.59 -4.00 1.57
C GLN A 37 -3.34 -2.48 1.67
N PHE A 38 -2.11 -2.03 1.44
CA PHE A 38 -1.78 -0.60 1.38
C PHE A 38 -2.66 0.12 0.36
N TYR A 39 -2.74 -0.38 -0.87
CA TYR A 39 -3.57 0.24 -1.91
C TYR A 39 -5.07 0.24 -1.58
N ASN A 40 -5.57 -0.81 -0.95
CA ASN A 40 -6.97 -0.91 -0.56
C ASN A 40 -7.35 0.09 0.55
N ARG A 41 -6.38 0.56 1.34
CA ARG A 41 -6.58 1.56 2.40
C ARG A 41 -6.62 3.00 1.90
N LEU A 42 -6.18 3.27 0.65
CA LEU A 42 -6.14 4.63 0.13
C LEU A 42 -7.56 5.17 -0.12
N PRO A 43 -7.95 6.34 0.43
CA PRO A 43 -9.30 6.91 0.28
C PRO A 43 -9.48 7.61 -1.08
N ILE A 44 -9.14 6.92 -2.17
CA ILE A 44 -9.18 7.46 -3.54
C ILE A 44 -9.89 6.51 -4.51
N ARG A 45 -10.38 7.07 -5.61
CA ARG A 45 -11.04 6.28 -6.66
C ARG A 45 -10.08 5.25 -7.26
N LYS A 46 -10.62 4.08 -7.61
CA LYS A 46 -9.86 2.96 -8.21
C LYS A 46 -9.02 3.35 -9.43
N LYS A 47 -9.46 4.35 -10.23
CA LYS A 47 -8.70 4.85 -11.39
C LYS A 47 -7.31 5.38 -11.00
N TYR A 48 -7.21 6.10 -9.88
CA TYR A 48 -5.93 6.64 -9.41
C TYR A 48 -5.07 5.57 -8.75
N ILE A 49 -5.69 4.62 -8.03
CA ILE A 49 -4.99 3.45 -7.49
C ILE A 49 -4.32 2.66 -8.63
N LYS A 50 -5.02 2.44 -9.75
CA LYS A 50 -4.46 1.78 -10.93
C LYS A 50 -3.27 2.56 -11.52
N ALA A 51 -3.37 3.89 -11.62
CA ALA A 51 -2.27 4.73 -12.10
C ALA A 51 -1.06 4.70 -11.15
N ILE A 52 -1.28 4.72 -9.84
CA ILE A 52 -0.20 4.61 -8.85
C ILE A 52 0.47 3.24 -8.93
N LYS A 53 -0.31 2.15 -9.03
CA LYS A 53 0.22 0.80 -9.24
C LYS A 53 1.05 0.69 -10.52
N LYS A 54 0.65 1.39 -11.58
CA LYS A 54 1.38 1.46 -12.85
C LYS A 54 2.66 2.30 -12.75
N GLY A 55 2.78 3.17 -11.74
CA GLY A 55 3.89 4.12 -11.58
C GLY A 55 3.70 5.45 -12.33
N THR A 56 2.53 5.71 -12.92
CA THR A 56 2.28 6.98 -13.63
C THR A 56 1.91 8.13 -12.70
N LEU A 57 1.40 7.84 -11.50
CA LEU A 57 1.05 8.83 -10.47
C LEU A 57 1.62 8.40 -9.12
N ILE A 58 1.79 9.35 -8.21
CA ILE A 58 2.33 9.11 -6.87
C ILE A 58 1.27 9.52 -5.83
N TRP A 59 1.11 8.69 -4.80
CA TRP A 59 0.37 9.07 -3.59
C TRP A 59 1.34 9.67 -2.58
N ASP A 60 1.19 10.95 -2.27
CA ASP A 60 2.07 11.66 -1.35
C ASP A 60 1.26 12.63 -0.48
N LYS A 61 1.47 12.57 0.85
CA LYS A 61 0.83 13.42 1.86
C LYS A 61 -0.70 13.56 1.69
N GLY A 62 -1.39 12.46 1.36
CA GLY A 62 -2.85 12.45 1.21
C GLY A 62 -3.36 12.94 -0.14
N GLN A 63 -2.49 13.19 -1.12
CA GLN A 63 -2.86 13.69 -2.44
C GLN A 63 -2.22 12.85 -3.55
N VAL A 64 -2.95 12.71 -4.66
CA VAL A 64 -2.40 12.15 -5.91
C VAL A 64 -1.63 13.24 -6.64
N LYS A 65 -0.34 13.01 -6.88
CA LYS A 65 0.59 13.95 -7.53
C LYS A 65 1.20 13.33 -8.79
N ILE A 66 1.61 14.20 -9.70
CA ILE A 66 2.44 13.82 -10.85
C ILE A 66 3.86 13.53 -10.32
N PRO A 67 4.55 12.48 -10.82
CA PRO A 67 5.96 12.26 -10.53
C PRO A 67 6.80 13.51 -10.86
N PRO A 68 7.96 13.69 -10.22
CA PRO A 68 8.87 14.77 -10.58
C PRO A 68 9.20 14.70 -12.08
N LEU A 69 9.20 15.86 -12.73
CA LEU A 69 9.52 15.99 -14.15
C LEU A 69 10.95 16.52 -14.31
N LYS A 70 11.67 15.96 -15.27
CA LYS A 70 12.93 16.48 -15.79
C LYS A 70 12.63 17.29 -17.04
N ILE A 71 12.97 18.57 -17.00
CA ILE A 71 12.75 19.49 -18.11
C ILE A 71 14.11 19.87 -18.67
N GLU A 72 14.25 19.81 -19.99
CA GLU A 72 15.47 20.21 -20.67
C GLU A 72 15.84 21.68 -20.37
N GLY A 73 17.09 21.92 -19.98
CA GLY A 73 17.60 23.26 -19.67
C GLY A 73 17.21 23.81 -18.28
N TYR A 74 16.43 23.06 -17.48
CA TYR A 74 16.05 23.44 -16.11
C TYR A 74 16.50 22.38 -15.09
N ASP A 75 16.73 22.83 -13.86
CA ASP A 75 17.01 21.94 -12.76
C ASP A 75 15.73 21.18 -12.32
N PRO A 76 15.87 19.92 -11.90
CA PRO A 76 14.76 19.17 -11.33
C PRO A 76 14.26 19.76 -10.00
N PRO A 77 13.08 19.33 -9.52
CA PRO A 77 12.56 19.74 -8.21
C PRO A 77 13.60 19.53 -7.09
N LYS A 78 13.68 20.46 -6.13
CA LYS A 78 14.68 20.43 -5.04
C LYS A 78 14.74 19.12 -4.26
N LYS A 79 13.60 18.43 -4.13
CA LYS A 79 13.50 17.10 -3.47
C LYS A 79 14.27 16.00 -4.20
N CYS A 80 14.55 16.18 -5.49
CA CYS A 80 15.28 15.26 -6.34
C CYS A 80 16.75 15.67 -6.55
N LEU A 81 17.17 16.83 -6.04
CA LEU A 81 18.55 17.28 -6.11
C LEU A 81 19.40 16.63 -5.01
N SER A 82 20.63 16.26 -5.36
CA SER A 82 21.60 15.77 -4.38
C SER A 82 21.95 16.87 -3.36
N PRO A 83 22.31 16.53 -2.11
CA PRO A 83 22.67 17.50 -1.09
C PRO A 83 23.74 18.50 -1.53
N LEU A 84 24.70 18.04 -2.34
CA LEU A 84 25.81 18.84 -2.89
C LEU A 84 25.35 19.88 -3.91
N LEU A 85 24.24 19.62 -4.62
CA LEU A 85 23.71 20.48 -5.68
C LEU A 85 22.53 21.34 -5.23
N LYS A 86 22.18 21.32 -3.93
CA LYS A 86 21.00 22.01 -3.37
C LYS A 86 20.97 23.52 -3.59
N ASN A 87 22.13 24.15 -3.81
CA ASN A 87 22.23 25.61 -4.03
C ASN A 87 21.83 26.04 -5.44
N ARG A 88 21.57 25.10 -6.37
CA ARG A 88 21.07 25.42 -7.71
C ARG A 88 19.59 25.81 -7.67
N ASN A 89 19.27 26.94 -8.29
CA ASN A 89 17.93 27.53 -8.28
C ASN A 89 17.33 27.69 -9.69
N ASN A 90 17.82 26.99 -10.70
CA ASN A 90 17.29 27.09 -12.06
C ASN A 90 16.09 26.15 -12.30
N GLN A 91 15.18 26.02 -11.31
CA GLN A 91 13.94 25.24 -11.50
C GLN A 91 12.91 26.06 -12.27
N TYR A 92 12.21 25.42 -13.20
CA TYR A 92 11.06 26.03 -13.85
C TYR A 92 9.89 26.21 -12.86
N ARG A 93 9.38 27.45 -12.74
CA ARG A 93 8.25 27.80 -11.84
C ARG A 93 7.01 28.33 -12.58
N GLY A 94 7.08 28.46 -13.90
CA GLY A 94 5.99 28.98 -14.72
C GLY A 94 4.88 27.96 -14.98
N LYS A 95 3.82 28.39 -15.67
CA LYS A 95 2.80 27.47 -16.19
C LYS A 95 3.40 26.60 -17.30
N PHE A 96 2.88 25.39 -17.48
CA PHE A 96 3.38 24.48 -18.53
C PHE A 96 3.26 25.08 -19.94
N GLN A 97 2.25 25.92 -20.19
CA GLN A 97 2.05 26.59 -21.49
C GLN A 97 3.19 27.57 -21.86
N ASN A 98 3.90 28.12 -20.86
CA ASN A 98 4.97 29.09 -21.08
C ASN A 98 6.35 28.41 -21.23
N LEU A 99 6.38 27.07 -21.20
CA LEU A 99 7.62 26.32 -21.21
C LEU A 99 8.22 26.33 -22.62
N LYS A 100 9.45 26.86 -22.74
CA LYS A 100 10.19 26.90 -24.01
C LYS A 100 11.02 25.64 -24.27
N ALA A 101 11.09 24.72 -23.31
CA ALA A 101 11.90 23.50 -23.43
C ALA A 101 11.29 22.55 -24.47
N HIS A 102 12.13 21.94 -25.29
CA HIS A 102 11.69 21.01 -26.33
C HIS A 102 11.30 19.64 -25.76
N ARG A 103 11.99 19.19 -24.70
CA ARG A 103 11.76 17.88 -24.07
C ARG A 103 11.36 18.00 -22.60
N VAL A 104 10.35 17.23 -22.21
CA VAL A 104 9.90 17.02 -20.83
C VAL A 104 9.75 15.52 -20.59
N GLU A 105 10.46 15.00 -19.61
CA GLU A 105 10.52 13.58 -19.28
C GLU A 105 10.20 13.38 -17.80
N PHE A 106 9.79 12.16 -17.41
CA PHE A 106 9.72 11.83 -15.99
C PHE A 106 11.13 11.70 -15.43
N GLN A 107 11.33 12.18 -14.21
CA GLN A 107 12.58 11.99 -13.51
C GLN A 107 12.58 10.63 -12.82
N ASP A 108 13.61 9.83 -13.10
CA ASP A 108 13.88 8.53 -12.47
C ASP A 108 14.25 8.66 -10.98
#